data_AF-A0A450XUB7-F1
#
_entry.id   AF-A0A450XUB7-F1
#
_cell.length_a   1.000
_cell.length_b   1.000
_cell.length_c   1.000
_cell.angle_alpha   90.00
_cell.angle_beta   90.00
_cell.angle_gamma   90.00
#
_symmetry.space_group_name_H-M   'P 1'
#
loop_
_entity.id
_entity.type
_entity.pdbx_description
1 polymer ?
#
loop_
_entity_poly.entity_id
_entity_poly.type
_entity_poly.pdbx_seq_one_letter_code
_entity_poly.pdbx_strand_id
1 'polypeptide(L)' 'MSGERIAAMESVSMDMWPAFINATLESIPGAEEKIAFDKFHVAKYLGEAVDKVRREEHKALMAEGRDDLKG' A
#
# COMPACT_ATOMS: atom_id res chain seq x y z
N MET A 1 -24.64 12.99 1.76
CA MET A 1 -25.16 11.60 1.77
C MET A 1 -26.13 11.48 2.92
N SER A 2 -27.27 10.80 2.78
CA SER A 2 -28.15 10.56 3.94
C SER A 2 -27.44 9.67 4.95
N GLY A 3 -27.58 9.95 6.25
CA GLY A 3 -26.90 9.18 7.30
C GLY A 3 -27.17 7.68 7.25
N GLU A 4 -28.37 7.28 6.81
CA GLU A 4 -28.74 5.87 6.58
C GLU A 4 -27.85 5.16 5.55
N ARG A 5 -27.48 5.84 4.46
CA ARG A 5 -26.63 5.24 3.42
C ARG A 5 -25.20 5.00 3.92
N ILE A 6 -24.67 5.93 4.72
CA ILE A 6 -23.34 5.79 5.32
C ILE A 6 -23.33 4.64 6.34
N ALA A 7 -24.39 4.52 7.15
CA ALA A 7 -24.51 3.43 8.11
C ALA A 7 -24.60 2.05 7.44
N ALA A 8 -25.26 1.96 6.28
CA ALA A 8 -25.42 0.73 5.52
C ALA A 8 -24.19 0.32 4.68
N MET A 9 -23.15 1.16 4.57
CA MET A 9 -21.93 0.79 3.84
C MET A 9 -21.14 -0.28 4.60
N GLU A 10 -20.90 -1.40 3.93
CA GLU A 10 -20.14 -2.55 4.45
C GLU A 10 -18.65 -2.47 4.13
N SER A 11 -18.27 -1.83 3.02
CA SER A 11 -16.87 -1.67 2.63
C SER A 11 -16.62 -0.40 1.81
N VAL A 12 -15.37 0.06 1.83
CA VAL A 12 -14.86 1.17 1.02
C VAL A 12 -13.55 0.72 0.37
N SER A 13 -13.57 0.53 -0.95
CA SER A 13 -12.35 0.24 -1.70
C SER A 13 -11.59 1.53 -2.02
N MET A 14 -10.30 1.60 -1.70
CA MET A 14 -9.48 2.81 -1.90
C MET A 14 -7.99 2.48 -2.07
N ASP A 15 -7.22 3.48 -2.48
CA ASP A 15 -5.76 3.41 -2.44
C ASP A 15 -5.21 3.66 -1.01
N MET A 16 -3.90 3.48 -0.82
CA MET A 16 -3.23 3.62 0.47
C MET A 16 -2.77 5.06 0.80
N TRP A 17 -3.26 6.07 0.10
CA TRP A 17 -2.86 7.45 0.34
C TRP A 17 -3.47 7.97 1.66
N PRO A 18 -2.67 8.55 2.58
CA PRO A 18 -3.18 8.99 3.88
C PRO A 18 -4.36 9.97 3.80
N ALA A 19 -4.44 10.78 2.74
CA ALA A 19 -5.55 11.71 2.56
C ALA A 19 -6.91 10.99 2.43
N PHE A 20 -6.97 9.88 1.68
CA PHE A 20 -8.21 9.12 1.52
C PHE A 20 -8.54 8.27 2.74
N ILE A 21 -7.51 7.71 3.39
CA ILE A 21 -7.67 7.00 4.66
C ILE A 21 -8.28 7.95 5.70
N ASN A 22 -7.66 9.10 5.94
CA ASN A 22 -8.12 10.06 6.95
C ASN A 22 -9.53 10.58 6.65
N ALA A 23 -9.80 10.96 5.40
CA ALA A 23 -11.13 11.39 4.99
C ALA A 23 -12.20 10.32 5.24
N THR A 24 -11.87 9.04 5.04
CA THR A 24 -12.80 7.93 5.28
C THR A 24 -12.99 7.66 6.77
N LEU A 25 -11.92 7.68 7.56
CA LEU A 25 -11.98 7.55 9.01
C LEU A 25 -12.85 8.63 9.66
N GLU A 26 -12.76 9.87 9.17
CA GLU A 26 -13.55 11.00 9.67
C GLU A 26 -15.04 10.91 9.27
N SER A 27 -15.34 10.29 8.13
CA SER A 27 -16.67 10.36 7.51
C SER A 27 -17.53 9.11 7.71
N ILE A 28 -16.92 7.95 7.94
CA ILE A 28 -17.63 6.66 7.96
C ILE A 28 -17.51 6.00 9.35
N PRO A 29 -18.63 5.77 10.06
CA PRO A 29 -18.63 5.03 11.31
C PRO A 29 -18.11 3.60 11.12
N GLY A 30 -17.15 3.20 11.95
CA GLY A 30 -16.47 1.90 11.85
C GLY A 30 -15.61 1.76 10.59
N ALA A 31 -15.11 2.88 10.04
CA ALA A 31 -14.30 2.90 8.83
C ALA A 31 -13.12 1.91 8.85
N GLU A 32 -12.45 1.74 10.00
CA GLU A 32 -11.29 0.85 10.13
C GLU A 32 -11.57 -0.59 9.69
N GLU A 33 -12.77 -1.10 9.98
CA GLU A 33 -13.19 -2.46 9.60
C GLU A 33 -13.73 -2.54 8.16
N LYS A 34 -14.01 -1.39 7.55
CA LYS A 34 -14.67 -1.26 6.24
C LYS A 34 -13.68 -0.94 5.12
N ILE A 35 -12.51 -0.40 5.44
CA ILE A 35 -11.50 -0.04 4.44
C ILE A 35 -10.92 -1.30 3.81
N ALA A 36 -11.01 -1.39 2.49
CA ALA A 36 -10.37 -2.41 1.69
C ALA A 36 -9.37 -1.74 0.74
N PHE A 37 -8.08 -1.99 0.92
CA PHE A 37 -7.08 -1.47 -0.02
C PHE A 37 -7.12 -2.26 -1.33
N ASP A 38 -7.07 -1.54 -2.44
CA ASP A 38 -7.01 -2.21 -3.74
C ASP A 38 -5.68 -2.96 -3.93
N LYS A 39 -5.78 -4.09 -4.62
CA LYS A 39 -4.65 -5.01 -4.80
C LYS A 39 -3.50 -4.41 -5.62
N PHE A 40 -3.79 -3.46 -6.51
CA PHE A 40 -2.78 -2.88 -7.39
C PHE A 40 -1.80 -2.02 -6.58
N HIS A 41 -2.30 -1.13 -5.72
CA HIS A 41 -1.43 -0.29 -4.89
C HIS A 41 -0.64 -1.13 -3.88
N VAL A 42 -1.25 -2.16 -3.30
CA VAL A 42 -0.56 -3.09 -2.38
C VAL A 42 0.59 -3.81 -3.09
N ALA A 43 0.33 -4.40 -4.27
CA ALA A 43 1.35 -5.12 -5.04
C ALA A 43 2.47 -4.18 -5.52
N LYS A 44 2.12 -2.97 -5.96
CA LYS A 44 3.09 -1.96 -6.38
C LYS A 44 4.00 -1.55 -5.23
N TYR A 45 3.44 -1.22 -4.07
CA TYR A 45 4.20 -0.82 -2.88
C TYR A 45 5.16 -1.91 -2.42
N LEU A 46 4.69 -3.17 -2.39
CA LEU A 46 5.54 -4.31 -2.07
C LEU A 46 6.67 -4.48 -3.09
N GLY A 47 6.36 -4.37 -4.39
CA GLY A 47 7.35 -4.48 -5.46
C GLY A 47 8.44 -3.41 -5.36
N GLU A 48 8.07 -2.16 -5.07
CA GLU A 48 9.02 -1.05 -4.86
C GLU A 48 9.92 -1.29 -3.64
N ALA A 49 9.36 -1.79 -2.54
CA ALA A 49 10.12 -2.12 -1.33
C ALA A 49 11.15 -3.24 -1.59
N VAL A 50 10.74 -4.32 -2.27
CA VAL A 50 11.63 -5.43 -2.64
C VAL A 50 12.72 -4.95 -3.61
N ASP A 51 12.38 -4.16 -4.62
CA ASP A 51 13.36 -3.66 -5.59
C ASP A 51 14.36 -2.70 -4.93
N LYS A 52 13.94 -1.91 -3.92
CA LYS A 52 14.86 -1.08 -3.14
C LYS A 52 15.92 -1.93 -2.45
N VAL A 53 15.52 -2.94 -1.68
CA VAL A 53 16.45 -3.83 -0.96
C VAL A 53 17.34 -4.58 -1.96
N ARG A 54 16.76 -5.11 -3.05
CA ARG A 54 17.52 -5.76 -4.13
C ARG A 54 18.64 -4.87 -4.67
N ARG A 55 18.36 -3.59 -4.93
CA ARG A 55 19.35 -2.63 -5.44
C ARG A 55 20.44 -2.31 -4.40
N GLU A 56 20.08 -2.22 -3.13
CA GLU A 56 21.02 -1.97 -2.04
C GLU A 56 21.98 -3.16 -1.86
N GLU A 57 21.45 -4.38 -1.80
CA GLU A 57 22.22 -5.62 -1.69
C GLU A 57 23.09 -5.86 -2.94
N HIS A 58 22.54 -5.64 -4.14
CA HIS A 58 23.30 -5.78 -5.37
C HIS A 58 24.49 -4.81 -5.43
N LYS A 59 24.32 -3.55 -5.00
CA LYS A 59 25.42 -2.59 -4.93
C LYS A 59 26.50 -3.01 -3.94
N ALA A 60 26.10 -3.52 -2.76
CA ALA A 60 27.04 -4.01 -1.76
C ALA A 60 27.87 -5.18 -2.29
N LEU A 61 27.22 -6.17 -2.91
CA LEU A 61 27.89 -7.35 -3.47
C LEU A 61 28.81 -7.01 -4.65
N MET A 62 28.40 -6.07 -5.51
CA MET A 62 29.26 -5.55 -6.57
C MET A 62 30.52 -4.86 -6.02
N ALA A 63 30.43 -4.16 -4.89
CA ALA A 63 31.58 -3.56 -4.22
C ALA A 63 32.54 -4.61 -3.63
N GLU A 64 32.03 -5.80 -3.30
CA GLU A 64 32.81 -6.96 -2.84
C GLU A 64 33.43 -7.78 -3.98
N GLY A 65 33.22 -7.38 -5.24
CA GLY A 65 33.72 -8.09 -6.42
C GLY A 65 32.93 -9.35 -6.78
N ARG A 66 31.70 -9.49 -6.27
CA ARG A 66 30.78 -10.59 -6.60
C ARG A 66 29.96 -10.23 -7.84
N ASP A 67 30.39 -10.76 -8.97
CA ASP A 67 29.82 -10.50 -10.31
C ASP A 67 28.70 -11.48 -10.71
N ASP A 68 28.40 -12.48 -9.87
CA ASP A 68 27.45 -13.57 -10.11
C ASP A 68 25.99 -13.12 -10.14
N LEU A 69 25.70 -11.89 -9.69
CA LEU A 69 24.38 -11.27 -9.70
C LEU A 69 24.18 -10.26 -10.82
N LYS A 70 25.07 -10.24 -11.84
CA LYS A 70 24.88 -9.43 -13.05
C LYS A 70 23.75 -10.03 -13.90
N GLY A 71 22.53 -9.50 -13.75
CA GLY A 71 21.33 -9.92 -14.49
C GLY A 71 20.09 -9.15 -14.05
#